data_AF-A0A223N215-F1
#
_entry.id   AF-A0A223N215-F1
#
_cell.length_a   1.000
_cell.length_b   1.000
_cell.length_c   1.000
_cell.angle_alpha   90.00
_cell.angle_beta   90.00
_cell.angle_gamma   90.00
#
_symmetry.space_group_name_H-M   'P 1'
#
loop_
_entity.id
_entity.type
_entity.pdbx_description
1 polymer ?
#
loop_
_entity_poly.entity_id
_entity_poly.type
_entity_poly.pdbx_seq_one_letter_code
_entity_poly.pdbx_strand_id
1 'polypeptide(L)' 'MNIEQFIIDKLCIDKSEINERKLTRFFDEIDSFAFIDLIAQVENQFNIFVDLMDITFDQKASVNEVIEWFTQYAEN' A
#
# COMPACT_ATOMS: atom_id res chain seq x y z
N MET A 1 -13.60 -7.63 1.54
CA MET A 1 -12.77 -6.41 1.52
C MET A 1 -11.71 -6.62 0.46
N ASN A 2 -11.48 -5.66 -0.44
CA ASN A 2 -10.38 -5.74 -1.41
C ASN A 2 -9.10 -5.15 -0.78
N ILE A 3 -7.96 -5.41 -1.43
CA ILE A 3 -6.64 -4.95 -0.97
C ILE A 3 -6.57 -3.42 -0.87
N GLU A 4 -7.11 -2.72 -1.87
CA GLU A 4 -7.19 -1.27 -1.86
C GLU A 4 -7.88 -0.73 -0.59
N GLN A 5 -9.08 -1.20 -0.27
CA GLN A 5 -9.80 -0.73 0.91
C GLN A 5 -9.05 -1.09 2.20
N PHE A 6 -8.42 -2.26 2.25
CA PHE A 6 -7.61 -2.65 3.40
C PHE A 6 -6.42 -1.70 3.62
N ILE A 7 -5.69 -1.37 2.56
CA ILE A 7 -4.55 -0.45 2.64
C ILE A 7 -5.02 0.94 3.06
N ILE A 8 -6.09 1.46 2.45
CA ILE A 8 -6.69 2.75 2.81
C ILE A 8 -7.06 2.80 4.30
N ASP A 9 -7.69 1.74 4.82
CA ASP A 9 -8.06 1.64 6.23
C ASP A 9 -6.82 1.60 7.14
N LYS A 10 -5.74 0.94 6.71
CA LYS A 10 -4.47 0.88 7.45
C LYS A 10 -3.68 2.18 7.45
N LEU A 11 -3.77 2.94 6.36
CA LEU A 11 -3.18 4.26 6.26
C LEU A 11 -3.97 5.33 7.02
N CYS A 12 -5.12 4.97 7.62
CA CYS A 12 -6.01 5.89 8.33
C CYS A 12 -6.39 7.11 7.48
N ILE A 13 -6.49 6.94 6.15
CA ILE A 13 -6.87 8.02 5.24
C ILE A 13 -8.36 8.27 5.40
N ASP A 14 -8.73 9.51 5.76
CA ASP A 14 -10.13 9.91 5.83
C ASP A 14 -10.77 9.76 4.44
N LYS A 15 -11.96 9.14 4.38
CA LYS A 15 -12.68 8.92 3.11
C LYS A 15 -13.01 10.23 2.39
N SER A 16 -13.11 11.33 3.13
CA SER A 16 -13.34 12.67 2.56
C SER A 16 -12.13 13.22 1.81
N GLU A 17 -10.91 12.75 2.12
CA GLU A 17 -9.63 13.24 1.56
C GLU A 17 -8.91 12.19 0.68
N ILE A 18 -9.54 11.04 0.45
CA ILE A 18 -8.95 9.88 -0.22
C ILE A 18 -8.29 10.24 -1.56
N ASN A 19 -8.93 11.11 -2.35
CA ASN A 19 -8.46 11.44 -3.69
C ASN A 19 -7.21 12.31 -3.66
N GLU A 20 -7.07 13.19 -2.66
CA GLU A 20 -5.90 14.04 -2.50
C GLU A 20 -4.73 13.28 -1.89
N ARG A 21 -5.00 12.49 -0.83
CA ARG A 21 -4.00 11.65 -0.15
C ARG A 21 -3.45 10.55 -1.06
N LYS A 22 -4.23 10.03 -2.00
CA LYS A 22 -3.74 9.09 -3.01
C LYS A 22 -2.64 9.68 -3.91
N LEU A 23 -2.60 11.00 -4.07
CA LEU A 23 -1.60 11.70 -4.88
C LEU A 23 -0.35 12.10 -4.08
N THR A 24 -0.37 11.98 -2.74
CA THR A 24 0.80 12.29 -1.91
C THR A 24 1.82 11.17 -1.99
N ARG A 25 3.09 11.50 -1.72
CA ARG A 25 4.17 10.50 -1.67
C ARG A 25 3.96 9.60 -0.47
N PHE A 26 3.95 8.29 -0.71
CA PHE A 26 3.74 7.30 0.32
C PHE A 26 4.77 7.41 1.46
N PHE A 27 6.05 7.55 1.09
CA PHE A 27 7.14 7.60 2.06
C PHE A 27 7.35 8.96 2.75
N ASP A 28 6.57 9.99 2.38
CA ASP A 28 6.49 11.22 3.18
C ASP A 28 5.56 11.03 4.40
N GLU A 29 4.67 10.04 4.36
CA GLU A 29 3.68 9.76 5.40
C GLU A 29 3.95 8.47 6.17
N ILE A 30 4.58 7.49 5.52
CA ILE A 30 4.83 6.15 6.03
C ILE A 30 6.33 5.88 5.99
N ASP A 31 6.93 5.58 7.14
CA ASP A 31 8.33 5.17 7.16
C ASP A 31 8.52 3.75 6.62
N SER A 32 9.77 3.38 6.33
CA SER A 32 10.09 2.06 5.77
C SER A 32 9.74 0.90 6.70
N PHE A 33 9.70 1.07 8.03
CA PHE A 33 9.31 0.01 8.95
C PHE A 33 7.79 -0.21 8.93
N ALA A 34 7.02 0.87 8.97
CA ALA A 34 5.58 0.85 8.82
C ALA A 34 5.15 0.28 7.46
N PHE A 35 5.95 0.47 6.41
CA PHE A 35 5.74 -0.20 5.13
C PHE A 35 5.93 -1.72 5.20
N ILE A 36 6.98 -2.21 5.87
CA ILE A 36 7.16 -3.66 6.08
C ILE A 36 6.02 -4.24 6.92
N ASP A 37 5.58 -3.52 7.96
CA ASP A 37 4.43 -3.93 8.75
C ASP A 37 3.14 -3.96 7.92
N LEU A 38 2.96 -3.04 6.96
CA LEU A 38 1.85 -3.05 6.02
C LEU A 38 1.90 -4.30 5.13
N ILE A 39 3.08 -4.64 4.59
CA ILE A 39 3.27 -5.86 3.79
C ILE A 39 2.85 -7.09 4.59
N ALA A 40 3.39 -7.28 5.78
CA ALA A 40 3.07 -8.45 6.62
C ALA A 40 1.56 -8.55 6.93
N GLN A 41 0.90 -7.40 7.09
CA GLN A 41 -0.54 -7.33 7.31
C GLN A 41 -1.34 -7.70 6.05
N VAL A 42 -0.90 -7.28 4.86
CA VAL A 42 -1.51 -7.66 3.58
C VAL A 42 -1.32 -9.16 3.33
N GLU A 43 -0.11 -9.69 3.52
CA GLU A 43 0.20 -11.12 3.39
C GLU A 43 -0.74 -11.97 4.25
N ASN A 44 -0.88 -11.63 5.53
CA ASN A 44 -1.74 -12.35 6.46
C ASN A 44 -3.24 -12.23 6.11
N GLN A 45 -3.69 -11.04 5.67
CA GLN A 45 -5.11 -10.80 5.39
C GLN A 45 -5.58 -11.45 4.08
N PHE A 46 -4.71 -11.52 3.08
CA PHE A 46 -5.05 -11.99 1.73
C PHE A 46 -4.42 -13.34 1.37
N ASN A 47 -3.64 -13.93 2.29
CA ASN A 47 -2.93 -15.20 2.10
C ASN A 47 -2.06 -15.17 0.83
N ILE A 48 -1.34 -14.06 0.66
CA ILE A 48 -0.33 -13.86 -0.39
C ILE A 48 1.07 -13.83 0.25
N PHE A 49 2.10 -14.06 -0.56
CA PHE A 49 3.49 -13.92 -0.14
C PHE A 49 4.17 -12.88 -1.02
N VAL A 50 4.64 -11.80 -0.41
CA VAL A 50 5.22 -10.66 -1.10
C VAL A 50 6.75 -10.78 -1.06
N ASP A 51 7.37 -10.94 -2.23
CA ASP A 51 8.82 -10.78 -2.35
C ASP A 51 9.15 -9.29 -2.45
N LEU A 52 9.95 -8.79 -1.51
CA LEU A 52 10.44 -7.40 -1.51
C LEU A 52 11.28 -7.08 -2.76
N MET A 53 11.85 -8.09 -3.40
CA MET A 53 12.61 -7.95 -4.64
C MET A 53 11.71 -7.66 -5.86
N ASP A 54 10.41 -7.93 -5.76
CA ASP A 54 9.42 -7.67 -6.82
C ASP A 54 8.83 -6.24 -6.75
N ILE A 55 9.25 -5.43 -5.77
CA ILE A 55 8.82 -4.04 -5.64
C ILE A 55 9.39 -3.23 -6.79
N THR A 56 8.50 -2.67 -7.63
CA THR A 56 8.87 -1.94 -8.86
C THR A 56 8.85 -0.42 -8.70
N PHE A 57 8.49 0.10 -7.53
CA PHE A 57 8.40 1.53 -7.25
C PHE A 57 9.52 2.01 -6.31
N ASP A 58 9.79 3.32 -6.31
CA ASP A 58 10.82 3.94 -5.48
C ASP A 58 10.24 4.85 -4.38
N GLN A 59 11.10 5.57 -3.65
CA GLN A 59 10.68 6.46 -2.56
C GLN A 59 9.79 7.63 -2.99
N LYS A 60 9.68 7.91 -4.30
CA LYS A 60 8.82 8.97 -4.84
C LYS A 60 7.43 8.48 -5.19
N ALA A 61 7.16 7.18 -5.03
CA ALA A 61 5.86 6.59 -5.29
C ALA A 61 4.77 7.28 -4.49
N SER A 62 3.67 7.59 -5.17
CA SER A 62 2.44 8.03 -4.55
C SER A 62 1.74 6.89 -3.81
N VAL A 63 0.86 7.25 -2.88
CA VAL A 63 0.01 6.26 -2.19
C VAL A 63 -0.80 5.43 -3.20
N ASN A 64 -1.28 6.05 -4.28
CA ASN A 64 -2.01 5.33 -5.32
C ASN A 64 -1.14 4.30 -6.04
N GLU A 65 0.10 4.65 -6.40
CA GLU A 65 1.03 3.70 -7.05
C GLU A 65 1.34 2.50 -6.15
N VAL A 66 1.48 2.71 -4.83
CA VAL A 66 1.67 1.60 -3.87
C VAL A 66 0.43 0.71 -3.78
N ILE A 67 -0.77 1.31 -3.72
CA ILE A 67 -2.04 0.56 -3.71
C ILE A 67 -2.22 -0.25 -4.99
N GLU A 68 -1.94 0.35 -6.15
CA GLU A 68 -2.03 -0.30 -7.46
C GLU A 68 -1.05 -1.46 -7.55
N TRP A 69 0.18 -1.29 -7.06
CA TRP A 69 1.17 -2.37 -7.03
C TRP A 69 0.68 -3.56 -6.19
N PHE A 70 0.20 -3.35 -4.96
CA PHE A 70 -0.34 -4.44 -4.14
C PHE A 70 -1.55 -5.14 -4.79
N THR A 71 -2.42 -4.35 -5.43
CA THR A 71 -3.62 -4.90 -6.09
C THR A 71 -3.23 -5.77 -7.28
N GLN A 72 -2.31 -5.30 -8.12
CA GLN A 72 -1.79 -6.07 -9.25
C GLN A 72 -1.01 -7.30 -8.78
N TYR A 73 -0.21 -7.18 -7.72
CA TYR A 73 0.59 -8.27 -7.19
C TYR A 73 -0.28 -9.45 -6.74
N ALA A 74 -1.39 -9.18 -6.06
CA ALA A 74 -2.28 -10.22 -5.55
C ALA A 74 -3.21 -10.84 -6.61
N GLU A 75 -3.33 -10.22 -7.78
CA GLU A 75 -4.09 -10.75 -8.91
C GLU A 75 -3.25 -11.67 -9.83
N ASN A 76 -1.92 -11.65 -9.68
CA ASN A 76 -0.98 -12.52 -10.39
C ASN A 76 -0.69 -13.81 -9.62
#